data_AF-A0A843AB43-F1
#
_entry.id   AF-A0A843AB43-F1
#
_cell.length_a   1.000
_cell.length_b   1.000
_cell.length_c   1.000
_cell.angle_alpha   90.00
_cell.angle_beta   90.00
_cell.angle_gamma   90.00
#
_symmetry.space_group_name_H-M   'P 1'
#
loop_
_entity.id
_entity.type
_entity.pdbx_description
1 polymer ?
#
loop_
_entity_poly.entity_id
_entity_poly.type
_entity_poly.pdbx_seq_one_letter_code
_entity_poly.pdbx_strand_id
1 'polypeptide(L)'
;MLFEYLKSLETNDEISKNDILKILKKWAENVSVFDIMNSTSKFRESCKYVKEEYKGHFDDIYVKNFYMRIKDIKKDNKDYKDNINKKTFLKAIDYFKKQDDQRKVENKK
;
A
#
# COMPACT_ATOMS: atom_id res chain seq x y z
N MET A 1 2.24 -3.34 12.32
CA MET A 1 0.81 -3.71 12.42
C MET A 1 0.27 -4.30 11.11
N LEU A 2 0.20 -3.60 9.98
CA LEU A 2 -0.23 -4.19 8.68
C LEU A 2 0.55 -5.46 8.30
N PHE A 3 1.88 -5.40 8.38
CA PHE A 3 2.73 -6.55 8.06
C PHE A 3 2.47 -7.76 8.97
N GLU A 4 2.06 -7.57 10.23
CA GLU A 4 1.70 -8.69 11.12
C GLU A 4 0.42 -9.38 10.64
N TYR A 5 -0.60 -8.62 10.22
CA TYR A 5 -1.83 -9.19 9.66
C TYR A 5 -1.58 -9.94 8.35
N LEU A 6 -0.68 -9.43 7.50
CA LEU A 6 -0.30 -10.12 6.27
C LEU A 6 0.54 -11.37 6.56
N LYS A 7 1.42 -11.31 7.56
CA LYS A 7 2.27 -12.42 7.98
C LYS A 7 1.48 -13.53 8.68
N SER A 8 0.38 -13.21 9.36
CA SER A 8 -0.46 -14.23 9.99
C SER A 8 -1.08 -15.21 9.00
N LEU A 9 -1.15 -14.87 7.70
CA LEU A 9 -1.57 -15.81 6.65
C LEU A 9 -0.58 -16.95 6.42
N GLU A 10 0.64 -16.88 6.99
CA GLU A 10 1.63 -17.95 6.91
C GLU A 10 1.13 -19.28 7.50
N THR A 11 0.20 -19.23 8.46
CA THR A 11 -0.39 -20.43 9.08
C THR A 11 -1.33 -21.19 8.17
N ASN A 12 -1.81 -20.57 7.09
CA ASN A 12 -2.72 -21.23 6.15
C ASN A 12 -1.93 -22.08 5.16
N ASP A 13 -2.42 -23.27 4.82
CA ASP A 13 -1.78 -24.13 3.81
C ASP A 13 -1.69 -23.41 2.46
N GLU A 14 -2.79 -22.77 2.06
CA GLU A 14 -2.89 -21.92 0.89
C GLU A 14 -3.34 -20.51 1.28
N ILE A 15 -2.98 -19.53 0.45
CA ILE A 15 -3.40 -18.13 0.63
C ILE A 15 -4.16 -17.71 -0.61
N SER A 16 -5.45 -17.42 -0.45
CA SER A 16 -6.26 -16.90 -1.55
C SER A 16 -5.95 -15.42 -1.80
N LYS A 17 -6.16 -14.95 -3.03
CA LYS A 17 -6.11 -13.51 -3.33
C LYS A 17 -7.12 -12.72 -2.46
N ASN A 18 -8.25 -13.34 -2.13
CA ASN A 18 -9.30 -12.75 -1.31
C ASN A 18 -8.89 -12.57 0.16
N ASP A 19 -8.05 -13.44 0.73
CA ASP A 19 -7.52 -13.27 2.10
C ASP A 19 -6.69 -12.00 2.20
N ILE A 20 -5.85 -11.75 1.20
CA ILE A 20 -5.04 -10.54 1.10
C ILE A 20 -5.96 -9.33 0.92
N LEU A 21 -6.92 -9.40 -0.01
CA LEU A 21 -7.85 -8.30 -0.26
C LEU A 21 -8.63 -7.92 1.01
N LYS A 22 -9.07 -8.89 1.81
CA LYS A 22 -9.78 -8.66 3.07
C LYS A 22 -8.93 -7.86 4.06
N ILE A 23 -7.65 -8.21 4.21
CA ILE A 23 -6.72 -7.47 5.07
C ILE A 23 -6.50 -6.06 4.50
N LEU A 24 -6.23 -5.94 3.20
CA LEU A 24 -5.99 -4.65 2.56
C LEU A 24 -7.20 -3.72 2.68
N LYS A 25 -8.43 -4.24 2.54
CA LYS A 25 -9.67 -3.48 2.75
C LYS A 25 -9.78 -2.96 4.17
N LYS A 26 -9.60 -3.82 5.18
CA LYS A 26 -9.61 -3.43 6.60
C LYS A 26 -8.64 -2.28 6.89
N TRP A 27 -7.45 -2.31 6.28
CA TRP A 27 -6.46 -1.25 6.43
C TRP A 27 -6.80 0.00 5.63
N ALA A 28 -7.34 -0.16 4.42
CA ALA A 28 -7.78 0.94 3.60
C ALA A 28 -8.90 1.72 4.30
N GLU A 29 -9.86 1.05 4.95
CA GLU A 29 -10.97 1.68 5.70
C GLU A 29 -10.50 2.77 6.66
N ASN A 30 -9.35 2.58 7.31
CA ASN A 30 -8.75 3.54 8.24
C ASN A 30 -8.19 4.82 7.58
N VAL A 31 -8.14 4.89 6.24
CA VAL A 31 -7.65 6.05 5.50
C VAL A 31 -8.83 6.84 4.95
N SER A 32 -9.11 8.02 5.48
CA SER A 32 -10.21 8.86 4.99
C SER A 32 -9.88 9.51 3.64
N VAL A 33 -10.92 10.02 2.96
CA VAL A 33 -10.71 10.82 1.74
C VAL A 33 -9.94 12.11 2.06
N PHE A 34 -10.15 12.68 3.25
CA PHE A 34 -9.39 13.85 3.71
C PHE A 34 -7.91 13.54 3.91
N ASP A 35 -7.55 12.37 4.42
CA ASP A 35 -6.16 11.93 4.53
C ASP A 35 -5.51 11.85 3.15
N ILE A 36 -6.21 11.24 2.19
CA ILE A 36 -5.77 11.16 0.79
C ILE A 36 -5.56 12.55 0.18
N MET A 37 -6.51 13.47 0.38
CA MET A 37 -6.42 14.84 -0.13
C MET A 37 -5.24 15.60 0.50
N ASN A 38 -5.08 15.52 1.81
CA ASN A 38 -4.01 16.18 2.53
C ASN A 38 -2.63 15.64 2.12
N SER A 39 -2.49 14.32 2.03
CA SER A 39 -1.25 13.68 1.53
C SER A 39 -0.93 14.08 0.09
N THR A 40 -1.93 14.11 -0.79
CA THR A 40 -1.78 14.55 -2.18
C THR A 40 -1.31 16.00 -2.26
N SER A 41 -1.92 16.89 -1.48
CA SER A 41 -1.54 18.30 -1.44
C SER A 41 -0.10 18.50 -0.94
N LYS A 42 0.27 17.82 0.15
CA LYS A 42 1.64 17.87 0.69
C LYS A 42 2.67 17.32 -0.30
N PHE A 43 2.33 16.23 -0.99
CA PHE A 43 3.19 15.65 -2.01
C PHE A 43 3.43 16.63 -3.16
N ARG A 44 2.37 17.22 -3.71
CA ARG A 44 2.46 18.23 -4.78
C ARG A 44 3.26 19.46 -4.36
N GLU A 45 3.10 19.90 -3.13
CA GLU A 45 3.88 21.01 -2.57
C GLU A 45 5.38 20.67 -2.52
N SER A 46 5.75 19.46 -2.10
CA SER A 46 7.14 18.98 -2.16
C SER A 46 7.69 18.89 -3.59
N CYS A 47 6.82 18.67 -4.57
CA CYS A 47 7.17 18.62 -5.98
C CYS A 47 7.10 19.98 -6.70
N LYS A 48 6.79 21.09 -6.02
CA LYS A 48 6.53 22.38 -6.70
C LYS A 48 7.71 22.91 -7.52
N TYR A 49 8.94 22.56 -7.11
CA TYR A 49 10.19 22.95 -7.77
C TYR A 49 10.71 21.92 -8.78
N VAL A 50 10.05 20.77 -8.92
CA VAL A 50 10.36 19.81 -9.98
C VAL A 50 10.05 20.46 -11.32
N LYS A 51 10.88 20.21 -12.35
CA LYS A 51 10.62 20.75 -13.69
C LYS A 51 9.26 20.30 -14.21
N GLU A 52 8.59 21.20 -14.92
CA GLU A 52 7.20 21.03 -15.37
C GLU A 52 6.98 19.78 -16.22
N GLU A 53 7.97 19.43 -17.05
CA GLU A 53 8.03 18.20 -17.86
C GLU A 53 7.89 16.90 -17.03
N TYR A 54 8.28 16.91 -15.75
CA TYR A 54 8.15 15.75 -14.87
C TYR A 54 6.95 15.85 -13.92
N LYS A 55 6.36 17.03 -13.71
CA LYS A 55 5.24 17.21 -12.76
C LYS A 55 4.04 16.33 -13.09
N GLY A 56 3.68 16.22 -14.37
CA GLY A 56 2.59 15.34 -14.83
C GLY A 56 2.85 13.86 -14.51
N HIS A 57 4.10 13.41 -14.66
CA HIS A 57 4.50 12.05 -14.31
C HIS A 57 4.41 11.76 -12.81
N PHE A 58 4.72 12.72 -11.95
CA PHE A 58 4.59 12.55 -10.50
C PHE A 58 3.13 12.43 -10.07
N ASP A 59 2.23 13.22 -10.64
CA ASP A 59 0.79 13.11 -10.36
C ASP A 59 0.23 11.75 -10.82
N ASP A 60 0.63 11.28 -12.01
CA ASP A 60 0.18 9.98 -12.52
C ASP A 60 0.72 8.81 -11.70
N ILE A 61 2.00 8.86 -11.31
CA ILE A 61 2.61 7.78 -10.55
C ILE A 61 2.10 7.79 -9.10
N TYR A 62 2.19 8.92 -8.40
CA TYR A 62 1.95 8.94 -6.96
C TYR A 62 0.49 9.20 -6.60
N VAL A 63 -0.17 10.13 -7.28
CA VAL A 63 -1.56 10.46 -6.97
C VAL A 63 -2.50 9.40 -7.50
N LYS A 64 -2.40 9.06 -8.79
CA LYS A 64 -3.28 8.04 -9.38
C LYS A 64 -2.89 6.62 -8.93
N ASN A 65 -1.64 6.20 -9.03
CA ASN A 65 -1.32 4.79 -8.75
C ASN A 65 -1.16 4.44 -7.27
N PHE A 66 -0.85 5.38 -6.38
CA PHE A 66 -0.72 5.09 -4.94
C PHE A 66 -1.91 5.59 -4.12
N TYR A 67 -2.21 6.89 -4.14
CA TYR A 67 -3.26 7.43 -3.29
C TYR A 67 -4.67 6.98 -3.72
N MET A 68 -4.98 7.04 -5.01
CA MET A 68 -6.30 6.60 -5.51
C MET A 68 -6.49 5.09 -5.41
N ARG A 69 -5.41 4.30 -5.41
CA ARG A 69 -5.49 2.84 -5.27
C ARG A 69 -6.08 2.40 -3.93
N ILE A 70 -5.93 3.20 -2.88
CA ILE A 70 -6.60 2.96 -1.59
C ILE A 70 -8.13 3.01 -1.77
N LYS A 71 -8.62 3.99 -2.53
CA LYS A 71 -10.04 4.11 -2.87
C LYS A 71 -10.51 2.95 -3.74
N ASP A 72 -9.68 2.48 -4.66
CA ASP A 72 -10.01 1.34 -5.52
C ASP A 72 -10.11 0.05 -4.70
N ILE A 73 -9.17 -0.20 -3.78
CA ILE A 73 -9.21 -1.35 -2.86
C ILE A 73 -10.49 -1.35 -2.02
N LYS A 74 -10.89 -0.19 -1.49
CA LYS A 74 -12.15 -0.06 -0.72
C LYS A 74 -13.37 -0.49 -1.53
N LYS A 75 -13.39 -0.14 -2.82
CA LYS A 75 -14.51 -0.39 -3.73
C LYS A 75 -14.42 -1.74 -4.44
N ASP A 76 -13.32 -2.47 -4.29
CA ASP A 76 -13.08 -3.70 -5.02
C ASP A 76 -13.96 -4.84 -4.48
N ASN A 77 -15.11 -5.08 -5.10
CA ASN A 77 -16.02 -6.17 -4.76
C ASN A 77 -15.82 -7.41 -5.63
N LYS A 78 -14.69 -7.53 -6.32
CA LYS A 78 -14.38 -8.70 -7.12
C LYS A 78 -14.10 -9.90 -6.22
N ASP A 79 -14.47 -11.08 -6.72
CA ASP A 79 -14.13 -12.36 -6.14
C ASP A 79 -12.97 -12.98 -6.91
N TYR A 80 -11.81 -13.05 -6.29
CA TYR A 80 -10.60 -13.60 -6.89
C TYR A 80 -10.42 -15.08 -6.50
N LYS A 81 -10.77 -15.98 -7.41
CA LYS A 81 -10.79 -17.43 -7.16
C LYS A 81 -9.41 -18.10 -7.05
N ASP A 82 -8.36 -17.44 -7.50
CA ASP A 82 -7.02 -18.03 -7.49
C ASP A 82 -6.28 -17.81 -6.16
N ASN A 83 -5.37 -18.73 -5.89
CA ASN A 83 -4.37 -18.60 -4.84
C ASN A 83 -3.14 -17.83 -5.31
N ILE A 84 -2.39 -17.30 -4.35
CA ILE A 84 -1.09 -16.68 -4.59
C ILE A 84 0.06 -17.66 -4.34
N ASN A 85 1.24 -17.37 -4.89
CA ASN A 85 2.45 -18.07 -4.50
C ASN A 85 2.86 -17.66 -3.07
N LYS A 86 2.58 -18.53 -2.10
CA LYS A 86 2.85 -18.30 -0.66
C LYS A 86 4.31 -17.91 -0.40
N LYS A 87 5.27 -18.61 -1.01
CA LYS A 87 6.72 -18.34 -0.80
C LYS A 87 7.11 -16.94 -1.27
N THR A 88 6.66 -16.56 -2.47
CA THR A 88 6.94 -15.23 -3.03
C THR A 88 6.30 -14.14 -2.19
N PHE A 89 5.06 -14.35 -1.75
CA PHE A 89 4.36 -13.40 -0.89
C PHE A 89 5.05 -13.19 0.45
N LEU A 90 5.35 -14.26 1.19
CA LEU A 90 5.99 -14.15 2.50
C LEU A 90 7.36 -13.48 2.41
N LYS A 91 8.15 -13.81 1.38
CA LYS A 91 9.43 -13.14 1.12
C LYS A 91 9.25 -11.63 0.89
N ALA A 92 8.21 -11.22 0.14
CA ALA A 92 7.91 -9.81 -0.07
C ALA A 92 7.49 -9.11 1.23
N ILE A 93 6.63 -9.75 2.04
CA ILE A 93 6.21 -9.20 3.33
C ILE A 93 7.39 -9.01 4.28
N ASP A 94 8.28 -9.99 4.39
CA ASP A 94 9.48 -9.90 5.24
C ASP A 94 10.41 -8.77 4.77
N TYR A 95 10.60 -8.64 3.45
CA TYR A 95 11.40 -7.58 2.86
C TYR A 95 10.82 -6.19 3.18
N PHE A 96 9.52 -5.98 2.95
CA PHE A 96 8.86 -4.71 3.22
C PHE A 96 8.82 -4.36 4.71
N LYS A 97 8.61 -5.35 5.59
CA LYS A 97 8.68 -5.16 7.04
C LYS A 97 10.07 -4.67 7.47
N LYS A 98 11.13 -5.31 6.97
CA LYS A 98 12.51 -4.91 7.26
C LYS A 98 12.80 -3.47 6.81
N GLN A 99 12.35 -3.08 5.62
CA GLN A 99 12.48 -1.70 5.14
C GLN A 99 11.74 -0.70 6.02
N ASP A 100 10.53 -1.04 6.48
CA ASP A 100 9.75 -0.19 7.36
C ASP A 100 10.42 0.02 8.73
N ASP A 101 10.99 -1.04 9.28
CA ASP A 101 11.69 -0.98 10.56
C ASP A 101 12.99 -0.16 10.45
N GLN A 102 13.73 -0.28 9.34
CA GLN A 102 14.91 0.55 9.08
C GLN A 102 14.57 2.05 9.01
N ARG A 103 13.52 2.43 8.27
CA ARG A 103 13.06 3.83 8.19
C ARG A 103 12.70 4.42 9.55
N LYS A 104 12.10 3.63 10.45
CA LYS A 104 11.77 4.08 11.82
C LYS A 104 13.01 4.33 12.67
N VAL A 105 14.09 3.58 12.45
CA VAL A 105 15.36 3.79 13.14
C VAL A 105 16.04 5.07 12.64
N GLU A 106 15.99 5.32 11.34
CA GLU A 106 16.55 6.54 10.72
C GLU A 106 15.84 7.81 11.20
N ASN A 107 14.51 7.81 11.25
CA ASN A 107 13.71 8.97 11.68
C ASN A 107 13.77 9.26 13.21
N LYS A 108 14.48 8.44 13.99
CA LYS A 108 14.71 8.66 15.43
C LYS A 108 16.09 9.25 15.75
N LYS A 109 16.97 9.37 14.75
CA LYS A 109 18.25 10.09 14.85
C LYS A 109 18.06 11.53 14.40
#